data_AF-A0A8R7K1D6-F1
#
_entry.id   AF-A0A8R7K1D6-F1
#
_cell.length_a   1.000
_cell.length_b   1.000
_cell.length_c   1.000
_cell.angle_alpha   90.00
_cell.angle_beta   90.00
_cell.angle_gamma   90.00
#
_symmetry.space_group_name_H-M   'P 1'
#
loop_
_entity.id
_entity.type
_entity.pdbx_description
1 polymer ?
#
loop_
_entity_poly.entity_id
_entity_poly.type
_entity_poly.pdbx_seq_one_letter_code
_entity_poly.pdbx_strand_id
1 'polypeptide(L)'
;MLTVDEFEKAWSELIDKYSLQKNTYLANIYEVRSKWAKPYFNGKFCAKMTSTQRSESANHMLKGYVPASCPMHLFVRQYMRLLFDREANENYEERRTKIVLPAMKLNSPLEYHASKIYTIAMLEKFGDILYEAQQYRVEEVEKASKYYVHRYNPKKHAKWCKVMYIVHVLQDGEELICECAGFEHIGLLCCHSLKVPPYYIE
;
A
#
# COMPACT_ATOMS: atom_id res chain seq x y z
N MET A 1 -0.81 3.53 -8.18
CA MET A 1 -0.67 4.97 -7.91
C MET A 1 -0.62 5.72 -9.24
N LEU A 2 -0.82 7.04 -9.23
CA LEU A 2 -0.54 7.86 -10.42
C LEU A 2 0.98 7.98 -10.59
N THR A 3 1.44 8.11 -11.84
CA THR A 3 2.82 8.53 -12.13
C THR A 3 2.98 10.03 -11.86
N VAL A 4 4.22 10.51 -11.86
CA VAL A 4 4.51 11.95 -11.70
C VAL A 4 3.83 12.74 -12.82
N ASP A 5 3.96 12.30 -14.07
CA ASP A 5 3.36 12.96 -15.23
C ASP A 5 1.83 13.03 -15.15
N GLU A 6 1.19 11.94 -14.71
CA GLU A 6 -0.27 11.91 -14.51
C GLU A 6 -0.71 12.86 -13.40
N PHE A 7 0.08 12.98 -12.34
CA PHE A 7 -0.19 13.94 -11.27
C PHE A 7 -0.01 15.38 -11.74
N GLU A 8 1.06 15.70 -12.47
CA GLU A 8 1.29 17.06 -12.99
C GLU A 8 0.18 17.47 -13.95
N LYS A 9 -0.26 16.55 -14.81
CA LYS A 9 -1.40 16.77 -15.70
C LYS A 9 -2.72 16.94 -14.93
N ALA A 10 -3.01 16.08 -13.96
CA ALA A 10 -4.23 16.20 -13.16
C ALA A 10 -4.23 17.48 -12.31
N TRP A 11 -3.06 17.92 -11.84
CA TRP A 11 -2.89 19.17 -11.10
C TRP A 11 -3.17 20.38 -11.99
N SER A 12 -2.59 20.44 -13.19
CA SER A 12 -2.85 21.55 -14.13
C SER A 12 -4.32 21.61 -14.54
N GLU A 13 -4.94 20.47 -14.87
CA GLU A 13 -6.37 20.38 -15.18
C GLU A 13 -7.26 20.89 -14.03
N LEU A 14 -6.89 20.59 -12.77
CA LEU A 14 -7.60 21.08 -11.59
C LEU A 14 -7.47 22.60 -11.45
N ILE A 15 -6.26 23.14 -11.61
CA ILE A 15 -6.02 24.58 -11.50
C ILE A 15 -6.80 25.34 -12.57
N ASP A 16 -6.80 24.85 -13.80
CA ASP A 16 -7.47 25.52 -14.92
C ASP A 16 -8.99 25.44 -14.81
N LYS A 17 -9.52 24.24 -14.51
CA LYS A 17 -10.97 24.01 -14.40
C LYS A 17 -11.65 24.92 -13.39
N TYR A 18 -10.95 25.26 -12.30
CA TYR A 18 -11.48 26.08 -11.23
C TYR A 18 -10.89 27.49 -11.19
N SER A 19 -10.08 27.87 -12.19
CA SER A 19 -9.44 29.20 -12.29
C SER A 19 -8.65 29.57 -11.02
N LEU A 20 -7.87 28.63 -10.50
CA LEU A 20 -7.16 28.72 -9.22
C LEU A 20 -5.72 29.24 -9.35
N GLN A 21 -5.32 29.77 -10.50
CA GLN A 21 -3.94 30.19 -10.79
C GLN A 21 -3.42 31.25 -9.81
N LYS A 22 -4.31 32.09 -9.26
CA LYS A 22 -3.96 33.15 -8.30
C LYS A 22 -4.06 32.71 -6.82
N ASN A 23 -4.42 31.45 -6.55
CA ASN A 23 -4.56 30.96 -5.20
C ASN A 23 -3.17 30.69 -4.59
N THR A 24 -2.76 31.56 -3.66
CA THR A 24 -1.44 31.49 -3.01
C THR A 24 -1.24 30.21 -2.20
N TYR A 25 -2.30 29.67 -1.58
CA TYR A 25 -2.22 28.42 -0.83
C TYR A 25 -1.90 27.24 -1.76
N LEU A 26 -2.56 27.16 -2.93
CA LEU A 26 -2.31 26.09 -3.89
C LEU A 26 -0.94 26.23 -4.58
N ALA A 27 -0.47 27.46 -4.81
CA ALA A 27 0.90 27.67 -5.26
C ALA A 27 1.91 27.16 -4.22
N ASN A 28 1.74 27.55 -2.96
CA ASN A 28 2.65 27.13 -1.88
C ASN A 28 2.66 25.62 -1.66
N ILE A 29 1.51 24.95 -1.70
CA ILE A 29 1.44 23.50 -1.50
C ILE A 29 2.06 22.73 -2.68
N TYR A 30 1.96 23.28 -3.89
CA TYR A 30 2.59 22.71 -5.08
C TYR A 30 4.13 22.79 -5.02
N GLU A 31 4.70 23.87 -4.49
CA GLU A 31 6.15 23.99 -4.31
C GLU A 31 6.73 22.88 -3.43
N VAL A 32 5.95 22.41 -2.44
CA VAL A 32 6.36 21.32 -1.54
C VAL A 32 5.79 19.96 -1.94
N ARG A 33 5.30 19.77 -3.17
CA ARG A 33 4.66 18.52 -3.64
C ARG A 33 5.50 17.27 -3.44
N SER A 34 6.82 17.36 -3.57
CA SER A 34 7.74 16.24 -3.32
C SER A 34 7.69 15.71 -1.87
N LYS A 35 7.11 16.47 -0.93
CA LYS A 35 6.97 16.11 0.49
C LYS A 35 5.60 15.55 0.86
N TRP A 36 4.61 15.53 -0.04
CA TRP A 36 3.26 15.03 0.30
C TRP A 36 2.55 14.29 -0.84
N ALA A 37 2.84 14.60 -2.10
CA ALA A 37 2.18 13.96 -3.24
C ALA A 37 2.73 12.55 -3.46
N LYS A 38 1.85 11.55 -3.38
CA LYS A 38 2.19 10.11 -3.47
C LYS A 38 3.12 9.71 -4.62
N PRO A 39 2.99 10.22 -5.87
CA PRO A 39 3.88 9.84 -6.97
C PRO A 39 5.37 10.12 -6.70
N TYR A 40 5.66 11.14 -5.89
CA TYR A 40 7.03 11.53 -5.52
C TYR A 40 7.63 10.68 -4.40
N PHE A 41 6.87 9.72 -3.86
CA PHE A 41 7.33 8.73 -2.89
C PHE A 41 7.62 7.37 -3.53
N ASN A 42 7.67 7.30 -4.87
CA ASN A 42 8.13 6.09 -5.54
C ASN A 42 9.55 5.73 -5.08
N GLY A 43 9.79 4.45 -4.81
CA GLY A 43 11.05 3.94 -4.23
C GLY A 43 11.22 4.18 -2.73
N LYS A 44 10.23 4.77 -2.04
CA LYS A 44 10.27 4.95 -0.57
C LYS A 44 9.25 4.05 0.10
N PHE A 45 9.75 3.16 0.95
CA PHE A 45 8.92 2.34 1.81
C PHE A 45 8.22 3.19 2.86
N CYS A 46 6.89 3.14 2.87
CA CYS A 46 6.05 3.87 3.83
C CYS A 46 5.04 2.97 4.55
N ALA A 47 4.99 1.67 4.28
CA ALA A 47 4.07 0.70 4.91
C ALA A 47 2.59 1.14 4.90
N LYS A 48 2.12 1.76 3.81
CA LYS A 48 0.80 2.43 3.67
C LYS A 48 0.56 3.64 4.60
N MET A 49 1.55 4.06 5.39
CA MET A 49 1.41 5.20 6.30
C MET A 49 1.48 6.51 5.53
N THR A 50 0.47 7.37 5.68
CA THR A 50 0.57 8.79 5.30
C THR A 50 1.36 9.55 6.36
N SER A 51 1.90 10.72 5.99
CA SER A 51 2.85 11.48 6.83
C SER A 51 2.36 11.74 8.27
N THR A 52 1.06 11.98 8.50
CA THR A 52 0.51 12.26 9.85
C THR A 52 -0.02 11.03 10.58
N GLN A 53 -0.38 9.95 9.87
CA GLN A 53 -0.97 8.75 10.48
C GLN A 53 -0.03 8.09 11.49
N ARG A 54 1.29 8.18 11.28
CA ARG A 54 2.29 7.63 12.21
C ARG A 54 2.27 8.33 13.57
N SER A 55 2.31 9.65 13.60
CA SER A 55 2.25 10.40 14.85
C SER A 55 0.87 10.34 15.49
N GLU A 56 -0.20 10.36 14.69
CA GLU A 56 -1.57 10.28 15.20
C GLU A 56 -1.86 8.94 15.88
N SER A 57 -1.47 7.82 15.25
CA SER A 57 -1.64 6.49 15.84
C SER A 57 -0.80 6.30 17.11
N ALA A 58 0.45 6.76 17.12
CA ALA A 58 1.30 6.73 18.31
C ALA A 58 0.71 7.58 19.45
N ASN A 59 0.24 8.79 19.14
CA ASN A 59 -0.39 9.68 20.10
C ASN A 59 -1.72 9.12 20.63
N HIS A 60 -2.54 8.54 19.76
CA HIS A 60 -3.81 7.91 20.15
C HIS A 60 -3.56 6.74 21.12
N MET A 61 -2.59 5.89 20.80
CA MET A 61 -2.17 4.78 21.65
C MET A 61 -1.65 5.29 23.00
N LEU A 62 -0.74 6.27 23.03
CA LEU A 62 -0.21 6.84 24.28
C LEU A 62 -1.30 7.46 25.16
N LYS A 63 -2.28 8.15 24.57
CA LYS A 63 -3.42 8.73 25.30
C LYS A 63 -4.27 7.69 26.04
N GLY A 64 -4.26 6.43 25.60
CA GLY A 64 -4.94 5.33 26.30
C GLY A 64 -4.26 4.92 27.61
N TYR A 65 -2.97 5.23 27.78
CA TYR A 65 -2.17 4.83 28.95
C TYR A 65 -1.77 6.03 29.83
N VAL A 66 -1.53 7.18 29.21
CA VAL A 66 -0.96 8.37 29.83
C VAL A 66 -2.02 9.49 29.85
N PRO A 67 -2.51 9.90 31.03
CA PRO A 67 -3.39 11.07 31.13
C PRO A 67 -2.63 12.35 30.80
N ALA A 68 -3.33 13.37 30.29
CA ALA A 68 -2.72 14.60 29.78
C ALA A 68 -1.81 15.33 30.79
N SER A 69 -2.10 15.24 32.09
CA SER A 69 -1.36 15.90 33.16
C SER A 69 -0.48 14.94 33.98
N CYS A 70 -0.02 13.84 33.38
CA CYS A 70 0.76 12.81 34.07
C CYS A 70 2.15 13.32 34.52
N PRO A 71 2.47 13.29 35.84
CA PRO A 71 3.84 13.56 36.32
C PRO A 71 4.86 12.60 35.71
N MET A 72 6.11 13.06 35.50
CA MET A 72 7.14 12.26 34.82
C MET A 72 7.42 10.89 35.42
N HIS A 73 7.40 10.75 36.75
CA HIS A 73 7.62 9.45 37.40
C HIS A 73 6.46 8.46 37.12
N LEU A 74 5.24 8.95 36.95
CA LEU A 74 4.09 8.14 36.55
C LEU A 74 4.09 7.87 35.05
N PHE A 75 4.56 8.81 34.24
CA PHE A 75 4.74 8.62 32.80
C PHE A 75 5.62 7.41 32.50
N VAL A 76 6.81 7.32 33.14
CA VAL A 76 7.72 6.18 32.93
C VAL A 76 7.03 4.86 33.27
N ARG A 77 6.28 4.80 34.38
CA ARG A 77 5.56 3.60 34.78
C ARG A 77 4.47 3.21 33.76
N GLN A 78 3.69 4.16 33.26
CA GLN A 78 2.65 3.89 32.26
C GLN A 78 3.26 3.52 30.90
N TYR A 79 4.38 4.12 30.54
CA TYR A 79 5.10 3.78 29.31
C TYR A 79 5.66 2.36 29.36
N MET A 80 6.25 1.95 30.50
CA MET A 80 6.69 0.55 30.69
C MET A 80 5.53 -0.43 30.60
N ARG A 81 4.37 -0.09 31.17
CA ARG A 81 3.15 -0.90 31.03
C ARG A 81 2.72 -1.02 29.58
N LEU A 82 2.69 0.07 28.83
CA LEU A 82 2.39 0.06 27.40
C LEU A 82 3.33 -0.87 26.64
N LEU A 83 4.64 -0.83 26.91
CA LEU A 83 5.61 -1.70 26.26
C LEU A 83 5.34 -3.18 26.59
N PHE A 84 5.08 -3.49 27.86
CA PHE A 84 4.73 -4.84 28.30
C PHE A 84 3.47 -5.36 27.61
N ASP A 85 2.39 -4.58 27.59
CA ASP A 85 1.13 -4.96 26.95
C ASP A 85 1.30 -5.16 25.43
N ARG A 86 2.16 -4.36 24.79
CA ARG A 86 2.51 -4.54 23.38
C ARG A 86 3.29 -5.82 23.12
N GLU A 87 4.33 -6.08 23.91
CA GLU A 87 5.13 -7.29 23.78
C GLU A 87 4.28 -8.54 24.03
N ALA A 88 3.39 -8.50 25.03
CA ALA A 88 2.45 -9.57 25.29
C ALA A 88 1.51 -9.82 24.10
N ASN A 89 1.00 -8.76 23.46
CA ASN A 89 0.14 -8.87 22.30
C ASN A 89 0.88 -9.36 21.05
N GLU A 90 2.11 -8.90 20.81
CA GLU A 90 2.97 -9.37 19.72
C GLU A 90 3.29 -10.86 19.88
N ASN A 91 3.65 -11.29 21.10
CA ASN A 91 3.85 -12.70 21.44
C ASN A 91 2.59 -13.56 21.23
N TYR A 92 1.41 -13.01 21.57
CA TYR A 92 0.14 -13.69 21.34
C TYR A 92 -0.13 -13.90 19.85
N GLU A 93 0.01 -12.87 19.02
CA GLU A 93 -0.23 -12.96 17.57
C GLU A 93 0.82 -13.84 16.86
N GLU A 94 2.07 -13.85 17.35
CA GLU A 94 3.10 -14.75 16.84
C GLU A 94 2.75 -16.22 17.12
N ARG A 95 2.34 -16.54 18.35
CA ARG A 95 1.88 -17.90 18.70
C ARG A 95 0.65 -18.29 17.89
N ARG A 96 -0.32 -17.38 17.77
CA ARG A 96 -1.54 -17.60 17.00
C ARG A 96 -1.21 -17.92 15.54
N THR A 97 -0.29 -17.18 14.93
CA THR A 97 0.19 -17.42 13.57
C THR A 97 0.81 -18.82 13.40
N LYS A 98 1.55 -19.31 14.40
CA LYS A 98 2.20 -20.62 14.35
C LYS A 98 1.23 -21.80 14.53
N ILE A 99 0.13 -21.60 15.26
CA ILE A 99 -0.76 -22.68 15.69
C ILE A 99 -2.03 -22.74 14.84
N VAL A 100 -2.59 -21.58 14.50
CA VAL A 100 -3.88 -21.49 13.81
C VAL A 100 -3.67 -21.61 12.31
N LEU A 101 -4.38 -22.53 11.66
CA LEU A 101 -4.51 -22.51 10.21
C LEU A 101 -5.33 -21.28 9.79
N PRO A 102 -4.75 -20.34 9.04
CA PRO A 102 -5.49 -19.16 8.63
C PRO A 102 -6.52 -19.49 7.56
N ALA A 103 -7.65 -18.79 7.61
CA ALA A 103 -8.67 -18.86 6.57
C ALA A 103 -8.17 -18.13 5.32
N MET A 104 -8.21 -18.83 4.18
CA MET A 104 -7.91 -18.26 2.87
C MET A 104 -9.19 -17.70 2.24
N LYS A 105 -9.11 -16.49 1.70
CA LYS A 105 -10.24 -15.77 1.10
C LYS A 105 -10.63 -16.32 -0.26
N LEU A 106 -9.65 -16.71 -1.07
CA LEU A 106 -9.86 -17.24 -2.43
C LEU A 106 -9.49 -18.72 -2.55
N ASN A 107 -8.79 -19.29 -1.57
CA ASN A 107 -8.31 -20.67 -1.57
C ASN A 107 -7.47 -20.99 -2.83
N SER A 108 -6.65 -20.03 -3.25
CA SER A 108 -5.79 -20.19 -4.44
C SER A 108 -4.43 -20.80 -4.07
N PRO A 109 -3.71 -21.44 -5.02
CA PRO A 109 -2.36 -21.94 -4.79
C PRO A 109 -1.39 -20.85 -4.29
N LEU A 110 -1.54 -19.63 -4.79
CA LEU A 110 -0.71 -18.50 -4.39
C LEU A 110 -0.98 -18.06 -2.95
N GLU A 111 -2.25 -18.04 -2.54
CA GLU A 111 -2.64 -17.75 -1.17
C GLU A 111 -2.20 -18.85 -0.20
N TYR A 112 -2.22 -20.11 -0.64
CA TYR A 112 -1.68 -21.24 0.11
C TYR A 112 -0.14 -21.15 0.27
N HIS A 113 0.58 -20.70 -0.75
CA HIS A 113 2.00 -20.43 -0.62
C HIS A 113 2.26 -19.27 0.35
N ALA A 114 1.50 -18.18 0.22
CA ALA A 114 1.60 -17.01 1.11
C ALA A 114 1.31 -17.38 2.57
N SER A 115 0.38 -18.29 2.85
CA SER A 115 0.04 -18.69 4.23
C SER A 115 1.16 -19.40 4.97
N LYS A 116 2.15 -19.94 4.25
CA LYS A 116 3.36 -20.55 4.83
C LYS A 116 4.43 -19.53 5.20
N ILE A 117 4.36 -18.32 4.64
CA ILE A 117 5.40 -17.29 4.75
C ILE A 117 4.91 -16.11 5.60
N TYR A 118 3.64 -15.71 5.41
CA TYR A 118 3.07 -14.52 6.03
C TYR A 118 2.44 -14.81 7.39
N THR A 119 2.49 -13.80 8.27
CA THR A 119 1.65 -13.78 9.46
C THR A 119 0.17 -13.71 9.08
N ILE A 120 -0.73 -14.12 9.98
CA ILE A 120 -2.18 -14.11 9.71
C ILE A 120 -2.64 -12.73 9.23
N ALA A 121 -2.22 -11.66 9.91
CA ALA A 121 -2.57 -10.30 9.55
C ALA A 121 -2.04 -9.87 8.17
N MET A 122 -0.88 -10.39 7.74
CA MET A 122 -0.34 -10.13 6.41
C MET A 122 -1.03 -10.96 5.33
N LEU A 123 -1.41 -12.20 5.65
CA LEU A 123 -2.17 -13.05 4.76
C LEU A 123 -3.57 -12.49 4.48
N GLU A 124 -4.27 -11.96 5.49
CA GLU A 124 -5.56 -11.28 5.29
C GLU A 124 -5.43 -10.12 4.30
N LYS A 125 -4.41 -9.25 4.48
CA LYS A 125 -4.11 -8.16 3.54
C LYS A 125 -3.77 -8.66 2.15
N PHE A 126 -3.01 -9.76 2.06
CA PHE A 126 -2.67 -10.37 0.78
C PHE A 126 -3.91 -10.91 0.06
N GLY A 127 -4.83 -11.56 0.79
CA GLY A 127 -6.11 -12.04 0.26
C GLY A 127 -6.98 -10.90 -0.28
N ASP A 128 -6.99 -9.74 0.37
CA ASP A 128 -7.66 -8.53 -0.15
C ASP A 128 -7.05 -8.05 -1.47
N ILE A 129 -5.72 -7.99 -1.56
CA ILE A 129 -5.01 -7.58 -2.78
C ILE A 129 -5.29 -8.59 -3.91
N LEU A 130 -5.27 -9.88 -3.61
CA LEU A 130 -5.53 -10.94 -4.59
C LEU A 130 -6.99 -10.90 -5.08
N TYR A 131 -7.94 -10.57 -4.21
CA TYR A 131 -9.33 -10.32 -4.59
C TYR A 131 -9.45 -9.10 -5.51
N GLU A 132 -8.76 -8.00 -5.19
CA GLU A 132 -8.73 -6.81 -6.04
C GLU A 132 -8.11 -7.09 -7.42
N ALA A 133 -7.12 -7.99 -7.51
CA ALA A 133 -6.50 -8.39 -8.77
C ALA A 133 -7.52 -8.96 -9.78
N GLN A 134 -8.61 -9.57 -9.31
CA GLN A 134 -9.67 -10.08 -10.16
C GLN A 134 -10.46 -8.99 -10.91
N GLN A 135 -10.34 -7.73 -10.50
CA GLN A 135 -10.96 -6.61 -11.20
C GLN A 135 -10.18 -6.16 -12.45
N TYR A 136 -9.07 -6.82 -12.75
CA TYR A 136 -8.19 -6.49 -13.86
C TYR A 136 -8.08 -7.62 -14.87
N ARG A 137 -7.67 -7.28 -16.09
CA ARG A 137 -7.31 -8.18 -17.19
C ARG A 137 -5.91 -7.81 -17.68
N VAL A 138 -5.20 -8.77 -18.23
CA VAL A 138 -3.82 -8.60 -18.70
C VAL A 138 -3.79 -8.67 -20.21
N GLU A 139 -2.98 -7.81 -20.82
CA GLU A 139 -2.59 -7.84 -22.22
C GLU A 139 -1.05 -7.93 -22.26
N GLU A 140 -0.54 -8.96 -22.92
CA GLU A 140 0.90 -9.15 -23.13
C GLU A 140 1.35 -8.31 -24.32
N VAL A 141 2.26 -7.37 -24.07
CA VAL A 141 2.74 -6.39 -25.06
C VAL A 141 4.10 -6.81 -25.59
N GLU A 142 4.98 -7.26 -24.70
CA GLU A 142 6.28 -7.83 -25.05
C GLU A 142 6.38 -9.19 -24.37
N LYS A 143 6.69 -10.21 -25.18
CA LYS A 143 6.67 -11.60 -24.71
C LYS A 143 7.53 -11.76 -23.47
N ALA A 144 6.91 -12.19 -22.38
CA ALA A 144 7.55 -12.40 -21.09
C ALA A 144 8.30 -11.22 -20.46
N SER A 145 8.05 -10.00 -20.91
CA SER A 145 8.76 -8.80 -20.46
C SER A 145 7.80 -7.70 -20.00
N LYS A 146 6.72 -7.46 -20.74
CA LYS A 146 5.88 -6.28 -20.51
C LYS A 146 4.41 -6.55 -20.71
N TYR A 147 3.63 -6.07 -19.75
CA TYR A 147 2.20 -6.26 -19.69
C TYR A 147 1.44 -4.99 -19.40
N TYR A 148 0.29 -4.85 -20.05
CA TYR A 148 -0.72 -3.87 -19.66
C TYR A 148 -1.82 -4.54 -18.85
N VAL A 149 -2.07 -3.99 -17.67
CA VAL A 149 -3.05 -4.48 -16.72
C VAL A 149 -4.23 -3.50 -16.69
N HIS A 150 -5.28 -3.85 -17.41
CA HIS A 150 -6.47 -3.03 -17.58
C HIS A 150 -7.56 -3.38 -16.58
N ARG A 151 -8.22 -2.39 -16.02
CA ARG A 151 -9.42 -2.63 -15.21
C ARG A 151 -10.54 -3.16 -16.12
N TYR A 152 -11.24 -4.21 -15.67
CA TYR A 152 -12.29 -4.88 -16.44
C TYR A 152 -13.51 -3.97 -16.69
N ASN A 153 -13.94 -3.22 -15.67
CA ASN A 153 -15.11 -2.33 -15.72
C ASN A 153 -14.75 -0.86 -15.39
N PRO A 154 -14.03 -0.14 -16.28
CA PRO A 154 -13.57 1.22 -15.99
C PRO A 154 -14.74 2.20 -15.79
N LYS A 155 -15.86 2.00 -16.48
CA LYS A 155 -17.04 2.89 -16.42
C LYS A 155 -17.73 2.95 -15.05
N LYS A 156 -17.53 1.94 -14.19
CA LYS A 156 -18.08 1.91 -12.81
C LYS A 156 -17.30 2.79 -11.84
N HIS A 157 -16.13 3.27 -12.23
CA HIS A 157 -15.26 4.10 -11.40
C HIS A 157 -15.33 5.56 -11.84
N ALA A 158 -14.90 6.45 -10.94
CA ALA A 158 -14.81 7.87 -11.25
C ALA A 158 -13.83 8.12 -12.40
N LYS A 159 -14.09 9.13 -13.22
CA LYS A 159 -13.30 9.44 -14.43
C LYS A 159 -11.81 9.69 -14.14
N TRP A 160 -11.49 10.13 -12.93
CA TRP A 160 -10.11 10.38 -12.49
C TRP A 160 -9.37 9.11 -12.05
N CYS A 161 -10.06 7.97 -11.91
CA CYS A 161 -9.41 6.73 -11.54
C CYS A 161 -8.58 6.20 -12.72
N LYS A 162 -7.30 5.91 -12.46
CA LYS A 162 -6.44 5.23 -13.42
C LYS A 162 -6.96 3.83 -13.74
N VAL A 163 -7.02 3.51 -15.03
CA VAL A 163 -7.67 2.29 -15.56
C VAL A 163 -6.71 1.29 -16.19
N MET A 164 -5.46 1.66 -16.42
CA MET A 164 -4.42 0.81 -17.00
C MET A 164 -3.14 0.98 -16.20
N TYR A 165 -2.42 -0.10 -15.97
CA TYR A 165 -1.10 -0.09 -15.35
C TYR A 165 -0.11 -0.92 -16.15
N ILE A 166 1.15 -0.48 -16.21
CA ILE A 166 2.25 -1.22 -16.83
C ILE A 166 2.95 -2.07 -15.77
N VAL A 167 3.13 -3.36 -16.07
CA VAL A 167 3.95 -4.27 -15.27
C VAL A 167 5.07 -4.82 -16.15
N HIS A 168 6.29 -4.68 -15.66
CA HIS A 168 7.49 -5.25 -16.23
C HIS A 168 7.87 -6.51 -15.48
N VAL A 169 8.26 -7.53 -16.22
CA VAL A 169 8.82 -8.78 -15.71
C VAL A 169 10.28 -8.81 -16.13
N LEU A 170 11.17 -8.92 -15.15
CA LEU A 170 12.61 -8.98 -15.35
C LEU A 170 13.12 -10.34 -14.86
N GLN A 171 14.34 -10.68 -15.28
CA GLN A 171 15.06 -11.87 -14.80
C GLN A 171 14.19 -13.14 -14.91
N ASP A 172 13.60 -13.36 -16.09
CA ASP A 172 12.77 -14.53 -16.40
C ASP A 172 11.59 -14.80 -15.43
N GLY A 173 11.10 -13.77 -14.73
CA GLY A 173 9.98 -13.89 -13.80
C GLY A 173 10.33 -13.71 -12.33
N GLU A 174 11.60 -13.56 -11.98
CA GLU A 174 12.04 -13.38 -10.59
C GLU A 174 11.69 -12.00 -10.03
N GLU A 175 11.62 -10.97 -10.88
CA GLU A 175 11.35 -9.60 -10.47
C GLU A 175 10.18 -8.99 -11.24
N LEU A 176 9.23 -8.42 -10.48
CA LEU A 176 8.05 -7.74 -11.02
C LEU A 176 8.07 -6.27 -10.63
N ILE A 177 8.24 -5.39 -11.63
CA ILE A 177 8.18 -3.94 -11.44
C ILE A 177 6.85 -3.44 -11.97
N CYS A 178 6.00 -2.93 -11.08
CA CYS A 178 4.77 -2.26 -11.49
C CYS A 178 4.93 -0.75 -11.39
N GLU A 179 4.50 -0.01 -12.40
CA GLU A 179 4.46 1.46 -12.37
C GLU A 179 3.69 2.04 -11.17
N CYS A 180 2.85 1.23 -10.54
CA CYS A 180 2.06 1.65 -9.39
C CYS A 180 2.90 1.79 -8.13
N ALA A 181 4.15 1.30 -8.13
CA ALA A 181 5.12 1.29 -7.04
C ALA A 181 4.60 0.68 -5.73
N GLY A 182 3.65 -0.24 -5.84
CA GLY A 182 2.94 -0.80 -4.69
C GLY A 182 3.88 -1.58 -3.77
N PHE A 183 4.80 -2.36 -4.35
CA PHE A 183 5.73 -3.17 -3.57
C PHE A 183 6.73 -2.30 -2.82
N GLU A 184 7.34 -1.33 -3.50
CA GLU A 184 8.32 -0.40 -2.95
C GLU A 184 7.71 0.44 -1.83
N HIS A 185 6.43 0.80 -1.94
CA HIS A 185 5.75 1.63 -0.96
C HIS A 185 5.19 0.84 0.24
N ILE A 186 4.74 -0.40 0.02
CA ILE A 186 3.95 -1.18 1.00
C ILE A 186 4.69 -2.42 1.51
N GLY A 187 5.64 -2.95 0.75
CA GLY A 187 6.31 -4.23 0.99
C GLY A 187 5.49 -5.46 0.59
N LEU A 188 4.39 -5.25 -0.15
CA LEU A 188 3.54 -6.32 -0.68
C LEU A 188 3.32 -6.12 -2.17
N LEU A 189 3.35 -7.21 -2.94
CA LEU A 189 3.02 -7.16 -4.36
C LEU A 189 1.65 -6.52 -4.55
N CYS A 190 1.54 -5.64 -5.54
CA CYS A 190 0.28 -4.97 -5.84
C CYS A 190 -0.67 -5.89 -6.63
N CYS A 191 -1.96 -5.55 -6.63
CA CYS A 191 -2.96 -6.32 -7.37
C CYS A 191 -2.71 -6.35 -8.89
N HIS A 192 -1.93 -5.40 -9.44
CA HIS A 192 -1.52 -5.42 -10.84
C HIS A 192 -0.46 -6.48 -11.11
N SER A 193 0.61 -6.50 -10.29
CA SER A 193 1.67 -7.51 -10.37
C SER A 193 1.12 -8.92 -10.17
N LEU A 194 0.24 -9.12 -9.18
CA LEU A 194 -0.38 -10.42 -8.91
C LEU A 194 -1.31 -10.92 -10.02
N LYS A 195 -1.75 -10.02 -10.92
CA LYS A 195 -2.62 -10.41 -12.03
C LYS A 195 -1.84 -10.90 -13.24
N VAL A 196 -0.57 -10.51 -13.37
CA VAL A 196 0.32 -11.00 -14.43
C VAL A 196 0.60 -12.49 -14.19
N PRO A 197 0.42 -13.36 -15.18
CA PRO A 197 0.67 -14.78 -15.01
C PRO A 197 2.17 -15.01 -14.75
N PRO A 198 2.54 -15.87 -13.79
CA PRO A 198 3.92 -16.35 -13.72
C PRO A 198 4.20 -17.15 -14.99
N TYR A 199 5.29 -16.85 -15.70
CA TYR A 199 5.87 -17.86 -16.58
C TYR A 199 6.41 -18.93 -15.67
N TYR A 200 5.68 -20.03 -15.56
CA TYR A 200 6.29 -21.28 -15.16
C TYR A 200 7.27 -21.61 -16.27
N ILE A 201 8.56 -21.45 -15.98
CA ILE A 201 9.59 -22.18 -16.70
C ILE A 201 9.25 -23.65 -16.42
N GLU A 202 8.79 -24.36 -17.44
CA GLU A 202 8.61 -25.83 -17.40
C GLU A 202 9.93 -26.53 -17.06
#